data_AF-A8DW94-F1
#
_entry.id   AF-A8DW94-F1
#
_cell.length_a   1.000
_cell.length_b   1.000
_cell.length_c   1.000
_cell.angle_alpha   90.00
_cell.angle_beta   90.00
_cell.angle_gamma   90.00
#
_symmetry.space_group_name_H-M   'P 1'
#
loop_
_entity.id
_entity.type
_entity.pdbx_description
1 polymer ?
#
loop_
_entity_poly.entity_id
_entity_poly.type
_entity_poly.pdbx_seq_one_letter_code
_entity_poly.pdbx_strand_id
1 'polypeptide(L)'
;HWQTEEEQATTKKLLTSLKDKAVAIDATLGASAEAALTKITKQLTVLEKKMLRAEKRKLETTINRLHLLKEGLFPNGGLQELLAIAQPGSPIKVDLGIKVGANFSSLSGDGWDNGLKAGFLGGIYGGAHTDKFGGQMELLFSQVKYDMNTKAFYDAGRNALGINPTFNNQADSNKNGSVAVSYLQIPILFNLKVKGPIWLQIGPQYTSIIGLNDKENIFKDVKTVINTGDVSGVLGLQVNLTKLNVGARYIIGFSDLNSSSISESWKQRTIQLHIGYSFL
;
A
#
# COMPACT_ATOMS: atom_id res chain seq x y z
N HIS A 1 -3.64 15.28 -3.92
CA HIS A 1 -4.99 15.49 -4.50
C HIS A 1 -5.38 16.95 -4.29
N TRP A 2 -4.94 17.83 -5.19
CA TRP A 2 -5.21 19.27 -5.17
C TRP A 2 -6.19 19.74 -6.25
N GLN A 3 -6.53 18.86 -7.19
CA GLN A 3 -7.47 19.16 -8.26
C GLN A 3 -8.86 19.30 -7.63
N THR A 4 -9.46 20.48 -7.78
CA THR A 4 -10.78 20.83 -7.22
C THR A 4 -11.80 21.10 -8.31
N GLU A 5 -11.55 20.61 -9.53
CA GLU A 5 -12.34 20.95 -10.72
C GLU A 5 -13.81 20.50 -10.57
N GLU A 6 -14.04 19.33 -9.97
CA GLU A 6 -15.38 18.76 -9.77
C GLU A 6 -16.16 19.50 -8.67
N GLU A 7 -15.49 19.84 -7.56
CA GLU A 7 -16.06 20.63 -6.46
C GLU A 7 -16.36 22.06 -6.88
N GLN A 8 -15.51 22.67 -7.71
CA GLN A 8 -15.76 23.99 -8.30
C GLN A 8 -16.92 23.96 -9.30
N ALA A 9 -17.03 22.93 -10.14
CA ALA A 9 -18.14 22.78 -11.07
C ALA A 9 -19.47 22.63 -10.33
N THR A 10 -19.50 21.85 -9.25
CA THR A 10 -20.68 21.67 -8.40
C THR A 10 -21.06 22.95 -7.66
N THR A 11 -20.08 23.64 -7.10
CA THR A 11 -20.30 24.93 -6.42
C THR A 11 -20.83 25.98 -7.39
N LYS A 12 -20.29 26.05 -8.62
CA LYS A 12 -20.80 26.96 -9.66
C LYS A 12 -22.27 26.66 -10.00
N LYS A 13 -22.65 25.39 -10.19
CA LYS A 13 -24.06 25.01 -10.43
C LYS A 13 -24.98 25.45 -9.29
N LEU A 14 -24.55 25.27 -8.04
CA LEU A 14 -25.31 25.63 -6.85
C LEU A 14 -25.48 27.15 -6.72
N LEU A 15 -24.42 27.90 -7.02
CA LEU A 15 -24.42 29.36 -7.08
C LEU A 15 -25.35 29.90 -8.17
N THR A 16 -25.36 29.29 -9.36
CA THR A 16 -26.30 29.66 -10.43
C THR A 16 -27.75 29.41 -10.03
N SER A 17 -28.04 28.25 -9.42
CA SER A 17 -29.40 27.95 -8.90
C SER A 17 -29.86 28.93 -7.82
N LEU A 18 -28.94 29.43 -6.98
CA LEU A 18 -29.21 30.47 -5.99
C LEU A 18 -29.54 31.83 -6.63
N LYS A 19 -28.86 32.19 -7.73
CA LYS A 19 -29.17 33.38 -8.52
C LYS A 19 -30.56 33.28 -9.14
N ASP A 20 -30.88 32.15 -9.75
CA ASP A 20 -32.18 31.93 -10.40
C ASP A 20 -33.33 32.03 -9.39
N LYS A 21 -33.15 31.50 -8.18
CA LYS A 21 -34.12 31.65 -7.08
C LYS A 21 -34.24 33.09 -6.58
N ALA A 22 -33.13 33.82 -6.46
CA ALA A 22 -33.15 35.22 -6.02
C ALA A 22 -33.88 36.12 -7.02
N VAL A 23 -33.63 35.93 -8.32
CA VAL A 23 -34.28 36.67 -9.42
C VAL A 23 -35.77 36.31 -9.53
N ALA A 24 -36.14 35.06 -9.24
CA ALA A 24 -37.54 34.63 -9.21
C ALA A 24 -38.34 35.24 -8.05
N ILE A 25 -37.67 35.64 -6.95
CA ILE A 25 -38.30 36.32 -5.81
C ILE A 25 -38.44 37.82 -6.10
N ASP A 26 -37.38 38.47 -6.56
CA ASP A 26 -37.37 39.89 -6.93
C ASP A 26 -36.32 40.16 -8.02
N ALA A 27 -36.77 40.73 -9.14
CA ALA A 27 -35.91 41.04 -10.28
C ALA A 27 -34.77 42.03 -9.93
N THR A 28 -34.94 42.87 -8.92
CA THR A 28 -33.93 43.84 -8.46
C THR A 28 -32.75 43.19 -7.73
N LEU A 29 -32.90 41.94 -7.27
CA LEU A 29 -31.86 41.18 -6.58
C LEU A 29 -30.82 40.54 -7.52
N GLY A 30 -31.03 40.58 -8.84
CA GLY A 30 -30.12 39.95 -9.81
C GLY A 30 -28.69 40.50 -9.77
N ALA A 31 -28.54 41.83 -9.68
CA ALA A 31 -27.24 42.49 -9.68
C ALA A 31 -26.45 42.23 -8.38
N SER A 32 -27.14 42.20 -7.24
CA SER A 32 -26.50 41.91 -5.93
C SER A 32 -26.09 40.44 -5.82
N ALA A 33 -26.93 39.52 -6.33
CA ALA A 33 -26.61 38.10 -6.42
C ALA A 33 -25.38 37.85 -7.30
N GLU A 34 -25.32 38.46 -8.49
CA GLU A 34 -24.20 38.31 -9.44
C GLU A 34 -22.87 38.83 -8.90
N ALA A 35 -22.89 39.96 -8.18
CA ALA A 35 -21.71 40.48 -7.49
C ALA A 35 -21.21 39.53 -6.40
N ALA A 36 -22.12 38.93 -5.63
CA ALA A 36 -21.79 37.94 -4.61
C ALA A 36 -21.21 36.65 -5.21
N LEU A 37 -21.81 36.14 -6.30
CA LEU A 37 -21.33 34.96 -7.02
C LEU A 37 -19.91 35.15 -7.57
N THR A 38 -19.66 36.33 -8.15
CA THR A 38 -18.34 36.68 -8.71
C THR A 38 -17.28 36.70 -7.62
N LYS A 39 -17.60 37.24 -6.43
CA LYS A 39 -16.69 37.28 -5.28
C LYS A 39 -16.37 35.86 -4.76
N ILE A 40 -17.37 34.98 -4.66
CA ILE A 40 -17.18 33.60 -4.21
C ILE A 40 -16.32 32.82 -5.21
N THR A 41 -16.61 32.93 -6.51
CA THR A 41 -15.82 32.27 -7.56
C THR A 41 -14.36 32.72 -7.54
N LYS A 42 -14.10 34.03 -7.34
CA LYS A 42 -12.74 34.57 -7.19
C LYS A 42 -12.03 33.96 -5.98
N GLN A 43 -12.70 33.81 -4.84
CA GLN A 43 -12.10 33.20 -3.64
C GLN A 43 -11.74 31.72 -3.86
N LEU A 44 -12.59 30.95 -4.56
CA LEU A 44 -12.29 29.55 -4.89
C LEU A 44 -11.02 29.41 -5.73
N THR A 45 -10.85 30.23 -6.77
CA THR A 45 -9.63 30.19 -7.61
C THR A 45 -8.37 30.61 -6.84
N VAL A 46 -8.49 31.51 -5.86
CA VAL A 46 -7.38 31.90 -4.98
C VAL A 46 -7.00 30.75 -4.04
N LEU A 47 -7.99 30.05 -3.49
CA LEU A 47 -7.77 28.89 -2.63
C LEU A 47 -7.07 27.75 -3.38
N GLU A 48 -7.53 27.43 -4.58
CA GLU A 48 -6.93 26.44 -5.46
C GLU A 48 -5.44 26.75 -5.74
N LYS A 49 -5.13 28.01 -6.10
CA LYS A 49 -3.73 28.44 -6.30
C LYS A 49 -2.88 28.30 -5.04
N LYS A 50 -3.45 28.53 -3.86
CA LYS A 50 -2.74 28.34 -2.58
C LYS A 50 -2.51 26.86 -2.30
N MET A 51 -3.48 26.00 -2.55
CA MET A 51 -3.35 24.54 -2.42
C MET A 51 -2.29 23.97 -3.35
N LEU A 52 -2.30 24.38 -4.63
CA LEU A 52 -1.26 24.00 -5.60
C LEU A 52 0.14 24.41 -5.13
N ARG A 53 0.31 25.63 -4.62
CA ARG A 53 1.60 26.10 -4.07
C ARG A 53 2.02 25.31 -2.83
N ALA A 54 1.08 24.96 -1.96
CA ALA A 54 1.36 24.17 -0.76
C ALA A 54 1.80 22.75 -1.14
N GLU A 55 1.17 22.12 -2.13
CA GLU A 55 1.55 20.80 -2.62
C GLU A 55 2.93 20.81 -3.29
N LYS A 56 3.22 21.82 -4.13
CA LYS A 56 4.56 22.01 -4.71
C LYS A 56 5.64 22.15 -3.65
N ARG A 57 5.42 22.98 -2.62
CA ARG A 57 6.37 23.13 -1.50
C ARG A 57 6.57 21.82 -0.75
N LYS A 58 5.50 21.06 -0.51
CA LYS A 58 5.59 19.75 0.12
C LYS A 58 6.44 18.79 -0.72
N LEU A 59 6.21 18.75 -2.04
CA LEU A 59 7.00 17.94 -2.97
C LEU A 59 8.47 18.34 -2.99
N GLU A 60 8.79 19.63 -3.05
CA GLU A 60 10.17 20.13 -2.96
C GLU A 60 10.85 19.71 -1.66
N THR A 61 10.16 19.81 -0.51
CA THR A 61 10.73 19.35 0.77
C THR A 61 10.96 17.84 0.80
N THR A 62 10.07 17.06 0.19
CA THR A 62 10.24 15.60 0.08
C THR A 62 11.40 15.25 -0.83
N ILE A 63 11.56 15.94 -1.97
CA ILE A 63 12.66 15.74 -2.91
C ILE A 63 14.01 16.10 -2.25
N ASN A 64 14.08 17.23 -1.54
CA ASN A 64 15.30 17.61 -0.83
C ASN A 64 15.68 16.61 0.27
N ARG A 65 14.69 16.08 1.02
CA ARG A 65 14.94 15.01 1.99
C ARG A 65 15.41 13.72 1.34
N LEU A 66 14.84 13.34 0.20
CA LEU A 66 15.30 12.19 -0.58
C LEU A 66 16.73 12.38 -1.10
N HIS A 67 17.08 13.59 -1.52
CA HIS A 67 18.43 13.93 -1.98
C HIS A 67 19.45 13.79 -0.86
N LEU A 68 19.18 14.40 0.31
CA LEU A 68 20.03 14.28 1.50
C LEU A 68 20.19 12.83 1.96
N LEU A 69 19.12 12.04 1.91
CA LEU A 69 19.16 10.62 2.28
C LEU A 69 19.95 9.80 1.25
N LYS A 70 19.84 10.11 -0.04
CA LYS A 70 20.65 9.50 -1.10
C LYS A 70 22.13 9.84 -0.93
N GLU A 71 22.48 11.10 -0.68
CA GLU A 71 23.87 11.53 -0.49
C GLU A 71 24.49 10.96 0.79
N GLY A 72 23.72 10.88 1.87
CA GLY A 72 24.17 10.26 3.12
C GLY A 72 24.36 8.74 3.03
N LEU A 73 23.57 8.05 2.20
CA LEU A 73 23.68 6.60 2.02
C LEU A 73 24.62 6.19 0.88
N PHE A 74 24.88 7.07 -0.09
CA PHE A 74 25.71 6.81 -1.28
C PHE A 74 26.53 8.05 -1.66
N PRO A 75 27.52 8.46 -0.84
CA PRO A 75 28.29 9.69 -1.04
C PRO A 75 29.04 9.75 -2.38
N ASN A 76 29.38 8.58 -2.96
CA ASN A 76 30.06 8.47 -4.26
C ASN A 76 29.16 7.91 -5.38
N GLY A 77 27.86 7.77 -5.15
CA GLY A 77 26.85 7.52 -6.18
C GLY A 77 26.89 6.17 -6.92
N GLY A 78 27.61 5.16 -6.42
CA GLY A 78 27.82 3.90 -7.14
C GLY A 78 27.53 2.61 -6.34
N LEU A 79 27.11 1.57 -7.07
CA LEU A 79 27.09 0.15 -6.64
C LEU A 79 28.49 -0.36 -6.19
N GLN A 80 29.54 0.42 -6.46
CA GLN A 80 30.93 0.15 -6.10
C GLN A 80 31.19 0.21 -4.60
N GLU A 81 30.40 0.94 -3.80
CA GLU A 81 30.54 0.93 -2.33
C GLU A 81 30.00 -0.36 -1.69
N LEU A 82 28.97 -1.00 -2.27
CA LEU A 82 28.56 -2.36 -1.89
C LEU A 82 29.64 -3.39 -2.23
N LEU A 83 30.34 -3.20 -3.35
CA LEU A 83 31.49 -4.02 -3.74
C LEU A 83 32.74 -3.74 -2.89
N ALA A 84 32.92 -2.51 -2.39
CA ALA A 84 34.03 -2.15 -1.49
C ALA A 84 33.84 -2.73 -0.07
N ILE A 85 32.61 -2.96 0.37
CA ILE A 85 32.31 -3.73 1.59
C ILE A 85 32.55 -5.24 1.34
N ALA A 86 32.40 -5.70 0.11
CA ALA A 86 32.68 -7.08 -0.32
C ALA A 86 34.17 -7.35 -0.65
N GLN A 87 35.10 -6.70 0.05
CA GLN A 87 36.52 -7.05 -0.03
C GLN A 87 36.77 -8.47 0.51
N PRO A 88 37.67 -9.27 -0.11
CA PRO A 88 38.10 -10.54 0.46
C PRO A 88 38.71 -10.32 1.86
N GLY A 89 38.01 -10.74 2.91
CA GLY A 89 38.44 -10.60 4.31
C GLY A 89 37.63 -9.62 5.18
N SER A 90 36.61 -8.95 4.64
CA SER A 90 35.71 -8.14 5.47
C SER A 90 34.81 -9.04 6.36
N PRO A 91 34.54 -8.65 7.61
CA PRO A 91 33.63 -9.40 8.48
C PRO A 91 32.15 -9.25 8.07
N ILE A 92 31.86 -8.49 7.00
CA ILE A 92 30.51 -8.17 6.51
C ILE A 92 30.35 -8.78 5.12
N LYS A 93 29.49 -9.78 5.01
CA LYS A 93 29.08 -10.45 3.77
C LYS A 93 27.82 -9.77 3.25
N VAL A 94 27.80 -9.38 1.98
CA VAL A 94 26.63 -8.76 1.34
C VAL A 94 25.91 -9.80 0.49
N ASP A 95 24.60 -9.88 0.63
CA ASP A 95 23.73 -10.75 -0.15
C ASP A 95 22.77 -9.90 -0.99
N LEU A 96 22.64 -10.23 -2.27
CA LEU A 96 21.64 -9.68 -3.17
C LEU A 96 21.02 -10.84 -3.93
N GLY A 97 19.70 -10.92 -3.92
CA GLY A 97 19.01 -12.08 -4.46
C GLY A 97 17.55 -11.85 -4.83
N ILE A 98 16.97 -12.89 -5.40
CA ILE A 98 15.54 -13.00 -5.65
C ILE A 98 14.90 -13.93 -4.63
N LYS A 99 13.63 -13.69 -4.30
CA LYS A 99 12.82 -14.56 -3.45
C LYS A 99 11.51 -14.90 -4.14
N VAL A 100 11.09 -16.14 -3.99
CA VAL A 100 9.80 -16.64 -4.45
C VAL A 100 9.19 -17.51 -3.35
N GLY A 101 7.86 -17.56 -3.25
CA GLY A 101 7.22 -18.31 -2.20
C GLY A 101 5.71 -18.27 -2.22
N ALA A 102 5.13 -18.64 -1.08
CA ALA A 102 3.70 -18.66 -0.86
C ALA A 102 3.35 -18.06 0.51
N ASN A 103 2.27 -17.29 0.54
CA ASN A 103 1.65 -16.74 1.74
C ASN A 103 0.36 -17.52 2.03
N PHE A 104 0.18 -17.92 3.27
CA PHE A 104 -1.04 -18.55 3.77
C PHE A 104 -1.60 -17.64 4.86
N SER A 105 -2.63 -16.87 4.52
CA SER A 105 -3.26 -15.93 5.43
C SER A 105 -4.57 -16.49 5.97
N SER A 106 -4.78 -16.27 7.27
CA SER A 106 -6.06 -16.50 7.95
C SER A 106 -6.52 -15.20 8.57
N LEU A 107 -7.81 -14.91 8.44
CA LEU A 107 -8.48 -13.76 9.05
C LEU A 107 -9.48 -14.29 10.07
N SER A 108 -9.30 -13.94 11.35
CA SER A 108 -10.16 -14.39 12.44
C SER A 108 -11.14 -13.28 12.84
N GLY A 109 -12.44 -13.54 12.76
CA GLY A 109 -13.52 -12.63 13.17
C GLY A 109 -14.90 -13.27 12.98
N ASP A 110 -15.86 -12.92 13.84
CA ASP A 110 -17.21 -13.47 13.81
C ASP A 110 -17.94 -13.00 12.54
N GLY A 111 -18.24 -13.93 11.62
CA GLY A 111 -18.78 -13.65 10.28
C GLY A 111 -17.82 -13.87 9.10
N TRP A 112 -16.57 -14.27 9.33
CA TRP A 112 -15.64 -14.69 8.28
C TRP A 112 -15.52 -16.21 8.22
N ASP A 113 -15.66 -16.77 7.02
CA ASP A 113 -15.36 -18.19 6.78
C ASP A 113 -13.86 -18.39 7.01
N ASN A 114 -13.49 -19.17 8.03
CA ASN A 114 -12.17 -19.27 8.65
C ASN A 114 -11.13 -19.99 7.75
N GLY A 115 -11.33 -19.96 6.42
CA GLY A 115 -10.54 -20.66 5.42
C GLY A 115 -9.19 -20.00 5.16
N LEU A 116 -8.11 -20.78 5.26
CA LEU A 116 -6.77 -20.38 4.85
C LEU A 116 -6.76 -19.97 3.37
N LYS A 117 -6.27 -18.78 3.07
CA LYS A 117 -6.12 -18.29 1.70
C LYS A 117 -4.66 -18.36 1.28
N ALA A 118 -4.39 -19.10 0.21
CA ALA A 118 -3.07 -19.20 -0.38
C ALA A 118 -2.85 -18.09 -1.41
N GLY A 119 -1.68 -17.45 -1.36
CA GLY A 119 -1.22 -16.48 -2.35
C GLY A 119 0.21 -16.75 -2.75
N PHE A 120 0.59 -16.36 -3.95
CA PHE A 120 1.99 -16.42 -4.37
C PHE A 120 2.73 -15.15 -3.94
N LEU A 121 4.04 -15.29 -3.80
CA LEU A 121 4.99 -14.27 -3.38
C LEU A 121 6.20 -14.30 -4.33
N GLY A 122 6.70 -13.14 -4.73
CA GLY A 122 7.91 -13.00 -5.53
C GLY A 122 8.54 -11.62 -5.37
N GLY A 123 9.86 -11.52 -5.36
CA GLY A 123 10.53 -10.24 -5.16
C GLY A 123 12.05 -10.32 -5.12
N ILE A 124 12.64 -9.24 -4.63
CA ILE A 124 14.09 -9.10 -4.44
C ILE A 124 14.41 -8.84 -2.98
N TYR A 125 15.62 -9.20 -2.57
CA TYR A 125 16.15 -8.87 -1.26
C TYR A 125 17.60 -8.42 -1.36
N GLY A 126 18.00 -7.59 -0.41
CA GLY A 126 19.38 -7.25 -0.15
C GLY A 126 19.68 -7.25 1.33
N GLY A 127 20.82 -7.82 1.70
CA GLY A 127 21.23 -7.98 3.08
C GLY A 127 22.72 -7.77 3.27
N ALA A 128 23.08 -7.48 4.51
CA ALA A 128 24.46 -7.44 4.98
C ALA A 128 24.53 -8.25 6.27
N HIS A 129 25.42 -9.24 6.32
CA HIS A 129 25.52 -10.24 7.37
C HIS A 129 26.96 -10.36 7.85
N THR A 130 27.14 -10.25 9.16
CA THR A 130 28.36 -10.68 9.86
C THR A 130 28.28 -12.17 10.19
N ASP A 131 29.23 -12.70 10.95
CA ASP A 131 29.16 -14.09 11.39
C ASP A 131 28.08 -14.37 12.45
N LYS A 132 27.49 -13.34 13.08
CA LYS A 132 26.47 -13.50 14.14
C LYS A 132 25.18 -12.72 13.88
N PHE A 133 25.25 -11.57 13.23
CA PHE A 133 24.12 -10.67 13.05
C PHE A 133 24.07 -10.16 11.61
N GLY A 134 22.90 -9.74 11.16
CA GLY A 134 22.77 -9.08 9.88
C GLY A 134 21.49 -8.28 9.75
N GLY A 135 21.46 -7.38 8.77
CA GLY A 135 20.26 -6.69 8.34
C GLY A 135 19.86 -7.19 6.96
N GLN A 136 18.56 -7.20 6.68
CA GLN A 136 18.02 -7.55 5.37
C GLN A 136 16.80 -6.68 5.06
N MET A 137 16.75 -6.13 3.86
CA MET A 137 15.61 -5.40 3.34
C MET A 137 15.09 -6.13 2.10
N GLU A 138 13.77 -6.17 1.94
CA GLU A 138 13.15 -6.87 0.82
C GLU A 138 12.10 -6.00 0.15
N LEU A 139 11.86 -6.27 -1.13
CA LEU A 139 10.77 -5.71 -1.89
C LEU A 139 10.04 -6.87 -2.54
N LEU A 140 8.85 -7.16 -2.03
CA LEU A 140 8.09 -8.35 -2.37
C LEU A 140 6.75 -7.97 -2.98
N PHE A 141 6.40 -8.62 -4.07
CA PHE A 141 5.07 -8.63 -4.66
C PHE A 141 4.37 -9.91 -4.23
N SER A 142 3.13 -9.79 -3.77
CA SER A 142 2.29 -10.94 -3.41
C SER A 142 0.92 -10.80 -4.06
N GLN A 143 0.36 -11.91 -4.54
CA GLN A 143 -1.01 -11.91 -5.03
C GLN A 143 -1.79 -13.04 -4.40
N VAL A 144 -2.95 -12.70 -3.84
CA VAL A 144 -3.89 -13.64 -3.21
C VAL A 144 -5.16 -13.66 -4.02
N LYS A 145 -5.64 -14.86 -4.35
CA LYS A 145 -6.91 -15.05 -5.06
C LYS A 145 -7.99 -15.38 -4.04
N TYR A 146 -9.12 -14.71 -4.16
CA TYR A 146 -10.31 -14.97 -3.38
C TYR A 146 -11.42 -15.42 -4.31
N ASP A 147 -11.83 -16.67 -4.15
CA ASP A 147 -13.04 -17.19 -4.78
C ASP A 147 -14.22 -16.80 -3.89
N MET A 148 -15.00 -15.82 -4.33
CA MET A 148 -16.13 -15.28 -3.58
C MET A 148 -17.31 -15.05 -4.52
N ASN A 149 -18.54 -15.16 -4.01
CA ASN A 149 -19.69 -14.65 -4.74
C ASN A 149 -19.55 -13.12 -4.88
N THR A 150 -19.88 -12.57 -6.05
CA THR A 150 -19.76 -11.13 -6.35
C THR A 150 -20.44 -10.23 -5.30
N LYS A 151 -21.54 -10.69 -4.68
CA LYS A 151 -22.18 -9.98 -3.56
C LYS A 151 -21.33 -9.98 -2.28
N ALA A 152 -20.69 -11.10 -1.94
CA ALA A 152 -19.81 -11.19 -0.78
C ALA A 152 -18.54 -10.35 -0.95
N PHE A 153 -18.04 -10.22 -2.18
CA PHE A 153 -16.93 -9.32 -2.48
C PHE A 153 -17.32 -7.83 -2.37
N TYR A 154 -18.54 -7.44 -2.76
CA TYR A 154 -19.06 -6.07 -2.54
C TYR A 154 -19.06 -5.71 -1.06
N ASP A 155 -19.62 -6.59 -0.24
CA ASP A 155 -19.75 -6.40 1.21
C ASP A 155 -18.37 -6.44 1.91
N ALA A 156 -17.43 -7.28 1.45
CA ALA A 156 -16.07 -7.38 1.98
C ALA A 156 -15.14 -6.24 1.54
N GLY A 157 -15.21 -5.80 0.28
CA GLY A 157 -14.38 -4.70 -0.25
C GLY A 157 -14.66 -3.37 0.44
N ARG A 158 -15.92 -3.13 0.81
CA ARG A 158 -16.34 -1.95 1.57
C ARG A 158 -15.70 -1.88 2.96
N ASN A 159 -15.68 -3.00 3.67
CA ASN A 159 -15.26 -3.04 5.07
C ASN A 159 -13.77 -3.36 5.25
N ALA A 160 -13.17 -4.20 4.41
CA ALA A 160 -11.78 -4.67 4.57
C ALA A 160 -10.75 -3.86 3.76
N LEU A 161 -11.15 -3.24 2.66
CA LEU A 161 -10.24 -2.49 1.77
C LEU A 161 -10.58 -1.00 1.67
N GLY A 162 -11.73 -0.56 2.23
CA GLY A 162 -12.22 0.82 2.12
C GLY A 162 -12.62 1.22 0.69
N ILE A 163 -12.92 0.23 -0.15
CA ILE A 163 -13.27 0.42 -1.56
C ILE A 163 -14.78 0.27 -1.69
N ASN A 164 -15.46 1.21 -2.35
CA ASN A 164 -16.86 1.05 -2.75
C ASN A 164 -16.90 0.48 -4.18
N PRO A 165 -16.88 -0.85 -4.38
CA PRO A 165 -16.85 -1.42 -5.73
C PRO A 165 -18.14 -1.05 -6.48
N THR A 166 -18.00 -0.42 -7.64
CA THR A 166 -19.13 -0.11 -8.53
C THR A 166 -19.16 -1.13 -9.66
N PHE A 167 -20.29 -1.84 -9.79
CA PHE A 167 -20.48 -2.85 -10.83
C PHE A 167 -20.82 -2.20 -12.18
N ASN A 168 -20.36 -2.82 -13.27
CA ASN A 168 -20.71 -2.38 -14.63
C ASN A 168 -22.19 -2.61 -14.98
N ASN A 169 -22.82 -3.65 -14.44
CA ASN A 169 -24.24 -3.95 -14.66
C ASN A 169 -24.88 -4.66 -13.44
N GLN A 170 -26.17 -4.43 -13.20
CA GLN A 170 -26.91 -4.98 -12.04
C GLN A 170 -27.07 -6.51 -12.11
N ALA A 171 -26.93 -7.11 -13.29
CA ALA A 171 -26.93 -8.55 -13.49
C ALA A 171 -25.61 -9.24 -13.10
N ASP A 172 -24.50 -8.49 -12.99
CA ASP A 172 -23.19 -9.05 -12.66
C ASP A 172 -23.05 -9.33 -11.15
N SER A 173 -23.91 -8.74 -10.30
CA SER A 173 -23.94 -8.97 -8.85
C SER A 173 -24.25 -10.41 -8.42
N ASN A 174 -24.77 -11.25 -9.34
CA ASN A 174 -25.14 -12.65 -9.08
C ASN A 174 -24.14 -13.67 -9.66
N LYS A 175 -23.05 -13.23 -10.30
CA LYS A 175 -22.03 -14.15 -10.83
C LYS A 175 -21.06 -14.61 -9.74
N ASN A 176 -20.53 -15.82 -9.87
CA ASN A 176 -19.37 -16.26 -9.08
C ASN A 176 -18.11 -15.69 -9.75
N GLY A 177 -17.36 -14.84 -9.05
CA GLY A 177 -16.18 -14.17 -9.59
C GLY A 177 -14.93 -14.47 -8.76
N SER A 178 -13.78 -14.66 -9.40
CA SER A 178 -12.49 -14.76 -8.71
C SER A 178 -11.79 -13.41 -8.77
N VAL A 179 -11.54 -12.80 -7.61
CA VAL A 179 -10.79 -11.54 -7.54
C VAL A 179 -9.37 -11.81 -7.06
N ALA A 180 -8.38 -11.28 -7.80
CA ALA A 180 -6.98 -11.33 -7.42
C ALA A 180 -6.54 -9.98 -6.83
N VAL A 181 -6.14 -9.99 -5.57
CA VAL A 181 -5.61 -8.81 -4.87
C VAL A 181 -4.09 -8.84 -4.90
N SER A 182 -3.48 -7.76 -5.39
CA SER A 182 -2.02 -7.62 -5.47
C SER A 182 -1.51 -6.68 -4.39
N TYR A 183 -0.51 -7.14 -3.65
CA TYR A 183 0.11 -6.47 -2.51
C TYR A 183 1.59 -6.23 -2.80
N LEU A 184 2.09 -5.08 -2.37
CA LEU A 184 3.50 -4.74 -2.27
C LEU A 184 3.90 -4.79 -0.80
N GLN A 185 4.94 -5.55 -0.47
CA GLN A 185 5.43 -5.72 0.89
C GLN A 185 6.90 -5.28 0.96
N ILE A 186 7.23 -4.51 1.99
CA ILE A 186 8.57 -4.01 2.28
C ILE A 186 8.95 -4.39 3.71
N PRO A 187 9.50 -5.61 3.91
CA PRO A 187 10.05 -6.05 5.18
C PRO A 187 11.44 -5.45 5.41
N ILE A 188 11.69 -5.04 6.65
CA ILE A 188 13.02 -4.68 7.15
C ILE A 188 13.32 -5.63 8.30
N LEU A 189 14.31 -6.49 8.15
CA LEU A 189 14.56 -7.63 9.01
C LEU A 189 15.94 -7.55 9.63
N PHE A 190 16.00 -7.84 10.92
CA PHE A 190 17.20 -8.16 11.65
C PHE A 190 17.37 -9.69 11.71
N ASN A 191 18.54 -10.17 11.30
CA ASN A 191 18.88 -11.58 11.23
C ASN A 191 19.90 -11.92 12.33
N LEU A 192 19.58 -12.91 13.18
CA LEU A 192 20.45 -13.43 14.23
C LEU A 192 20.84 -14.88 13.92
N LYS A 193 22.12 -15.18 13.85
CA LYS A 193 22.60 -16.55 13.62
C LYS A 193 22.45 -17.37 14.89
N VAL A 194 21.68 -18.44 14.81
CA VAL A 194 21.44 -19.34 15.95
C VAL A 194 22.51 -20.42 15.99
N LYS A 195 22.60 -21.25 14.94
CA LYS A 195 23.57 -22.34 14.82
C LYS A 195 23.71 -22.78 13.37
N GLY A 196 24.95 -23.02 12.94
CA GLY A 196 25.23 -23.50 11.58
C GLY A 196 24.62 -22.57 10.51
N PRO A 197 23.83 -23.09 9.56
CA PRO A 197 23.18 -22.29 8.53
C PRO A 197 21.87 -21.62 8.98
N ILE A 198 21.45 -21.76 10.25
CA ILE A 198 20.15 -21.31 10.72
C ILE A 198 20.21 -19.88 11.29
N TRP A 199 19.31 -19.04 10.79
CA TRP A 199 19.12 -17.64 11.16
C TRP A 199 17.70 -17.39 11.64
N LEU A 200 17.55 -16.64 12.72
CA LEU A 200 16.30 -16.08 13.18
C LEU A 200 16.12 -14.70 12.55
N GLN A 201 14.93 -14.40 12.02
CA GLN A 201 14.58 -13.11 11.43
C GLN A 201 13.52 -12.43 12.28
N ILE A 202 13.71 -11.14 12.56
CA ILE A 202 12.71 -10.33 13.25
C ILE A 202 12.68 -8.93 12.68
N GLY A 203 11.50 -8.36 12.49
CA GLY A 203 11.41 -6.95 12.11
C GLY A 203 10.03 -6.50 11.62
N PRO A 204 9.87 -5.21 11.34
CA PRO A 204 8.63 -4.69 10.78
C PRO A 204 8.49 -5.00 9.28
N GLN A 205 7.25 -5.11 8.82
CA GLN A 205 6.88 -5.17 7.42
C GLN A 205 5.81 -4.15 7.11
N TYR A 206 6.05 -3.31 6.12
CA TYR A 206 5.02 -2.47 5.53
C TYR A 206 4.35 -3.21 4.38
N THR A 207 3.02 -3.22 4.34
CA THR A 207 2.24 -3.84 3.26
C THR A 207 1.29 -2.81 2.68
N SER A 208 1.29 -2.65 1.36
CA SER A 208 0.35 -1.79 0.64
C SER A 208 -0.34 -2.58 -0.47
N ILE A 209 -1.64 -2.38 -0.65
CA ILE A 209 -2.35 -2.89 -1.83
C ILE A 209 -1.87 -2.06 -3.03
N ILE A 210 -1.69 -2.66 -4.20
CA ILE A 210 -1.22 -1.93 -5.40
C ILE A 210 -2.04 -2.22 -6.66
N GLY A 211 -2.96 -3.19 -6.60
CA GLY A 211 -3.87 -3.44 -7.71
C GLY A 211 -4.88 -4.54 -7.41
N LEU A 212 -6.05 -4.40 -8.04
CA LEU A 212 -7.07 -5.43 -8.11
C LEU A 212 -7.17 -5.87 -9.57
N ASN A 213 -6.83 -7.13 -9.84
CA ASN A 213 -6.97 -7.69 -11.18
C ASN A 213 -8.28 -8.47 -11.24
N ASP A 214 -9.23 -7.93 -12.00
CA ASP A 214 -10.50 -8.54 -12.29
C ASP A 214 -10.45 -9.12 -13.71
N LYS A 215 -10.37 -10.44 -13.80
CA LYS A 215 -10.25 -11.15 -15.07
C LYS A 215 -11.47 -10.99 -15.98
N GLU A 216 -12.60 -10.55 -15.44
CA GLU A 216 -13.87 -10.47 -16.18
C GLU A 216 -14.34 -9.03 -16.45
N ASN A 217 -13.52 -8.01 -16.18
CA ASN A 217 -13.86 -6.59 -16.38
C ASN A 217 -15.22 -6.20 -15.76
N ILE A 218 -15.53 -6.72 -14.58
CA ILE A 218 -16.79 -6.52 -13.86
C ILE A 218 -16.81 -5.14 -13.18
N PHE A 219 -15.65 -4.56 -12.87
CA PHE A 219 -15.52 -3.25 -12.23
C PHE A 219 -15.14 -2.12 -13.21
N LYS A 220 -15.80 -0.96 -13.04
CA LYS A 220 -15.43 0.31 -13.68
C LYS A 220 -14.36 1.01 -12.84
N ASP A 221 -13.20 1.27 -13.43
CA ASP A 221 -12.13 2.13 -12.87
C ASP A 221 -11.78 1.89 -11.39
N VAL A 222 -11.12 0.78 -11.09
CA VAL A 222 -10.51 0.51 -9.77
C VAL A 222 -9.11 1.16 -9.65
N LYS A 223 -8.91 2.31 -10.30
CA LYS A 223 -7.62 3.01 -10.35
C LYS A 223 -7.47 4.08 -9.26
N THR A 224 -8.52 4.36 -8.48
CA THR A 224 -8.62 5.60 -7.69
C THR A 224 -8.53 5.42 -6.16
N VAL A 225 -8.46 4.20 -5.63
CA VAL A 225 -8.42 4.01 -4.16
C VAL A 225 -7.36 3.00 -3.78
N ILE A 226 -6.10 3.46 -3.75
CA ILE A 226 -4.96 2.66 -3.31
C ILE A 226 -4.04 3.53 -2.45
N ASN A 227 -4.29 3.55 -1.13
CA ASN A 227 -3.43 4.18 -0.13
C ASN A 227 -3.63 3.59 1.30
N THR A 228 -4.05 2.33 1.40
CA THR A 228 -4.19 1.65 2.70
C THR A 228 -2.93 0.85 2.96
N GLY A 229 -1.94 1.49 3.59
CA GLY A 229 -0.73 0.82 4.08
C GLY A 229 -0.94 0.26 5.47
N ASP A 230 -0.55 -0.99 5.69
CA ASP A 230 -0.51 -1.67 6.99
C ASP A 230 0.93 -1.86 7.46
N VAL A 231 1.13 -1.86 8.78
CA VAL A 231 2.39 -2.26 9.42
C VAL A 231 2.16 -3.55 10.21
N SER A 232 2.97 -4.55 9.90
CA SER A 232 2.95 -5.86 10.54
C SER A 232 4.30 -6.18 11.18
N GLY A 233 4.32 -7.08 12.15
CA GLY A 233 5.54 -7.65 12.73
C GLY A 233 5.87 -8.99 12.11
N VAL A 234 7.15 -9.24 11.83
CA VAL A 234 7.65 -10.47 11.23
C VAL A 234 8.54 -11.18 12.26
N LEU A 235 8.30 -12.48 12.43
CA LEU A 235 9.20 -13.40 13.12
C LEU A 235 9.43 -14.61 12.20
N GLY A 236 10.67 -14.97 11.90
CA GLY A 236 10.96 -16.02 10.94
C GLY A 236 12.21 -16.82 11.25
N LEU A 237 12.34 -17.95 10.57
CA LEU A 237 13.53 -18.78 10.53
C LEU A 237 13.96 -18.92 9.08
N GLN A 238 15.24 -18.70 8.81
CA GLN A 238 15.84 -18.82 7.49
C GLN A 238 17.09 -19.70 7.58
N VAL A 239 17.18 -20.69 6.70
CA VAL A 239 18.36 -21.54 6.52
C VAL A 239 19.12 -21.00 5.32
N ASN A 240 20.32 -20.46 5.56
CA ASN A 240 21.23 -19.96 4.54
C ASN A 240 22.22 -21.06 4.14
N LEU A 241 22.02 -21.61 2.94
CA LEU A 241 23.00 -22.42 2.23
C LEU A 241 23.91 -21.49 1.40
N THR A 242 24.79 -22.04 0.56
CA THR A 242 25.78 -21.25 -0.19
C THR A 242 25.17 -20.15 -1.07
N LYS A 243 24.20 -20.51 -1.92
CA LYS A 243 23.48 -19.55 -2.78
C LYS A 243 21.97 -19.61 -2.61
N LEU A 244 21.48 -20.59 -1.86
CA LEU A 244 20.06 -20.80 -1.64
C LEU A 244 19.73 -20.46 -0.19
N ASN A 245 18.61 -19.80 0.01
CA ASN A 245 18.01 -19.69 1.32
C ASN A 245 16.60 -20.25 1.30
N VAL A 246 16.21 -20.92 2.37
CA VAL A 246 14.85 -21.41 2.57
C VAL A 246 14.38 -20.87 3.89
N GLY A 247 13.20 -20.28 3.93
CA GLY A 247 12.69 -19.67 5.15
C GLY A 247 11.20 -19.83 5.34
N ALA A 248 10.82 -19.77 6.61
CA ALA A 248 9.45 -19.74 7.07
C ALA A 248 9.28 -18.53 8.00
N ARG A 249 8.20 -17.78 7.82
CA ARG A 249 7.90 -16.58 8.60
C ARG A 249 6.48 -16.61 9.10
N TYR A 250 6.31 -16.04 10.28
CA TYR A 250 5.05 -15.78 10.91
C TYR A 250 4.88 -14.27 11.02
N ILE A 251 3.89 -13.74 10.29
CA ILE A 251 3.63 -12.32 10.16
C ILE A 251 2.35 -12.00 10.92
N ILE A 252 2.42 -11.02 11.82
CA ILE A 252 1.34 -10.59 12.70
C ILE A 252 0.98 -9.15 12.32
N GLY A 253 -0.21 -8.92 11.78
CA GLY A 253 -0.71 -7.58 11.48
C GLY A 253 -1.02 -6.80 12.76
N PHE A 254 -0.68 -5.51 12.78
CA PHE A 254 -0.97 -4.62 13.92
C PHE A 254 -2.08 -3.60 13.64
N SER A 255 -2.58 -3.48 12.41
CA SER A 255 -3.72 -2.61 12.11
C SER A 255 -5.03 -3.18 12.66
N ASP A 256 -5.77 -2.32 13.36
CA ASP A 256 -7.14 -2.57 13.74
C ASP A 256 -8.06 -2.20 12.57
N LEU A 257 -8.78 -3.18 12.01
CA LEU A 257 -9.70 -2.99 10.88
C LEU A 257 -11.08 -2.42 11.30
N ASN A 258 -11.21 -1.80 12.47
CA ASN A 258 -12.50 -1.27 12.92
C ASN A 258 -12.38 0.05 13.70
N SER A 259 -13.17 1.05 13.29
CA SER A 259 -13.30 2.35 13.94
C SER A 259 -14.65 2.45 14.67
N SER A 260 -14.86 1.73 15.77
CA SER A 260 -15.88 2.07 16.79
C SER A 260 -15.82 1.15 18.02
N SER A 261 -15.39 1.71 19.16
CA SER A 261 -15.88 1.47 20.54
C SER A 261 -16.37 0.07 20.98
N ILE A 262 -15.73 -1.04 20.56
CA ILE A 262 -15.91 -2.38 21.15
C ILE A 262 -14.55 -3.09 21.21
N SER A 263 -14.27 -3.73 22.35
CA SER A 263 -13.00 -4.34 22.77
C SER A 263 -12.65 -5.67 22.05
N GLU A 264 -12.75 -5.75 20.73
CA GLU A 264 -12.35 -6.96 19.99
C GLU A 264 -11.52 -6.60 18.74
N SER A 265 -10.19 -6.71 18.88
CA SER A 265 -9.19 -6.45 17.83
C SER A 265 -9.06 -7.69 16.92
N TRP A 266 -9.50 -7.58 15.67
CA TRP A 266 -9.28 -8.61 14.64
C TRP A 266 -7.83 -8.55 14.15
N LYS A 267 -7.04 -9.61 14.42
CA LYS A 267 -5.61 -9.67 14.08
C LYS A 267 -5.35 -10.60 12.91
N GLN A 268 -4.81 -10.06 11.81
CA GLN A 268 -4.39 -10.86 10.65
C GLN A 268 -3.13 -11.66 10.97
N ARG A 269 -3.14 -12.96 10.67
CA ARG A 269 -1.99 -13.87 10.84
C ARG A 269 -1.66 -14.50 9.51
N THR A 270 -0.40 -14.42 9.11
CA THR A 270 0.08 -15.00 7.84
C THR A 270 1.30 -15.87 8.08
N ILE A 271 1.26 -17.10 7.57
CA ILE A 271 2.43 -17.96 7.45
C ILE A 271 2.99 -17.77 6.04
N GLN A 272 4.26 -17.40 5.95
CA GLN A 272 4.97 -17.21 4.69
C GLN A 272 6.06 -18.27 4.57
N LEU A 273 6.09 -18.98 3.44
CA LEU A 273 7.16 -19.89 3.07
C LEU A 273 7.86 -19.31 1.84
N HIS A 274 9.20 -19.29 1.85
CA HIS A 274 9.96 -18.74 0.72
C HIS A 274 11.25 -19.51 0.45
N ILE A 275 11.66 -19.46 -0.80
CA ILE A 275 12.97 -19.87 -1.29
C ILE A 275 13.60 -18.64 -1.95
N GLY A 276 14.84 -18.34 -1.59
CA GLY A 276 15.62 -17.29 -2.20
C GLY A 276 16.90 -17.81 -2.82
N TYR A 277 17.35 -17.11 -3.86
CA TYR A 277 18.62 -17.35 -4.52
C TYR A 277 19.47 -16.07 -4.47
N SER A 278 20.66 -16.18 -3.86
CA SER A 278 21.66 -15.11 -3.80
C SER A 278 22.57 -15.19 -5.03
N PHE A 279 22.74 -14.06 -5.70
CA PHE A 279 23.67 -13.90 -6.81
C PHE A 279 25.09 -13.56 -6.35
N LEU A 280 25.20 -12.97 -5.16
CA LEU A 280 26.45 -12.65 -4.46
C LEU A 280 26.79 -13.72 -3.42
#